data_AF-A0A484MM68-F1
#
_entry.id   AF-A0A484MM68-F1
#
_cell.length_a   1.000
_cell.length_b   1.000
_cell.length_c   1.000
_cell.angle_alpha   90.00
_cell.angle_beta   90.00
_cell.angle_gamma   90.00
#
_symmetry.space_group_name_H-M   'P 1'
#
loop_
_entity.id
_entity.type
_entity.pdbx_description
1 polymer ?
#
loop_
_entity_poly.entity_id
_entity_poly.type
_entity_poly.pdbx_seq_one_letter_code
_entity_poly.pdbx_strand_id
1 'polypeptide(L)' 'MLLPSLGEDIKFCPGSFSANGACANIDCGDLASFQWPASSMFHSCVCSDAGENKSTCTCQIVCGCCG' A
#
# COMPACT_ATOMS: atom_id res chain seq x y z
N MET A 1 -1.00 -15.29 33.65
CA MET A 1 -1.27 -14.00 32.99
C MET A 1 -0.14 -13.77 32.00
N LEU A 2 -0.35 -14.13 30.73
CA LEU A 2 0.65 -13.96 29.67
C LEU A 2 0.66 -12.48 29.30
N LEU A 3 1.80 -11.82 29.48
CA LEU A 3 2.01 -10.45 29.03
C LEU A 3 1.86 -10.44 27.50
N PRO A 4 1.05 -9.55 26.90
CA PRO A 4 1.10 -9.35 25.47
C PRO A 4 2.49 -8.79 25.14
N SER A 5 3.30 -9.56 24.43
CA SER A 5 4.58 -9.11 23.91
C SER A 5 4.34 -7.88 23.05
N LEU A 6 4.73 -6.72 23.56
CA LEU A 6 4.72 -5.42 22.90
C LEU A 6 5.80 -5.39 21.80
N GLY A 7 5.65 -6.27 20.81
CA GLY A 7 6.65 -6.60 19.80
C GLY A 7 6.02 -7.37 18.63
N GLU A 8 4.79 -7.03 18.26
CA GLU A 8 4.33 -7.35 16.91
C GLU A 8 5.14 -6.47 15.95
N ASP A 9 6.25 -7.00 15.42
CA ASP A 9 6.95 -6.38 14.32
C ASP A 9 5.93 -6.00 13.25
N ILE A 10 5.74 -4.70 13.04
CA ILE A 10 4.85 -4.18 12.00
C ILE A 10 5.36 -4.74 10.68
N LYS A 11 4.64 -5.72 10.14
CA LYS A 11 4.97 -6.32 8.85
C LYS A 11 4.42 -5.45 7.74
N PHE A 12 5.29 -5.09 6.82
CA PHE A 12 4.91 -4.40 5.59
C PHE A 12 4.82 -5.41 4.46
N CYS A 13 3.64 -5.51 3.84
CA CYS A 13 3.40 -6.30 2.64
C CYS A 13 3.27 -5.37 1.43
N PRO A 14 3.70 -5.81 0.23
CA PRO A 14 3.40 -5.08 -0.99
C PRO A 14 1.89 -5.21 -1.29
N GLY A 15 1.20 -4.08 -1.30
CA GLY A 15 -0.16 -3.94 -1.80
C GLY A 15 -0.12 -3.22 -3.15
N SER A 16 -0.76 -3.78 -4.17
CA SER A 16 -0.81 -3.18 -5.51
C SER A 16 -2.24 -2.97 -5.99
N PHE A 17 -2.49 -1.85 -6.65
CA PHE A 17 -3.75 -1.55 -7.33
C PHE A 17 -3.50 -0.86 -8.66
N SER A 18 -4.47 -0.97 -9.57
CA SER A 18 -4.43 -0.30 -10.86
C SER A 18 -5.12 1.05 -10.78
N ALA A 19 -4.53 2.05 -11.42
CA ALA A 19 -5.08 3.39 -11.53
C ALA A 19 -5.23 3.78 -13.00
N ASN A 20 -6.26 4.58 -13.28
CA ASN A 20 -6.42 5.22 -14.58
C ASN A 20 -5.63 6.53 -14.56
N GLY A 21 -4.72 6.67 -15.52
CA GLY A 21 -3.75 7.75 -15.58
C GLY A 21 -2.31 7.22 -15.66
N ALA A 22 -1.45 7.93 -16.38
CA ALA A 22 0.00 7.68 -16.37
C ALA A 22 0.60 8.10 -15.02
N CYS A 23 1.73 7.50 -14.63
CA CYS A 23 2.41 7.81 -13.37
C CYS A 23 2.80 9.29 -13.20
N ALA A 24 2.97 10.02 -14.31
CA ALA A 24 3.23 11.45 -14.29
C ALA A 24 2.01 12.32 -13.90
N ASN A 25 0.80 11.76 -13.97
CA ASN A 25 -0.46 12.47 -13.78
C ASN A 25 -1.27 11.97 -12.58
N ILE A 26 -0.78 10.97 -11.84
CA ILE A 26 -1.46 10.39 -10.69
C ILE A 26 -0.57 10.43 -9.46
N ASP A 27 -1.19 10.54 -8.28
CA ASP A 27 -0.49 10.38 -7.01
C ASP A 27 -0.92 9.07 -6.36
N CYS A 28 -0.02 8.07 -6.36
CA CYS A 28 -0.31 6.77 -5.77
C CYS A 28 -0.54 6.84 -4.26
N GLY A 29 -0.01 7.85 -3.56
CA GLY A 29 -0.21 8.02 -2.13
C GLY A 29 -1.62 8.50 -1.79
N ASP A 30 -2.12 9.48 -2.55
CA ASP A 30 -3.51 9.93 -2.45
C ASP A 30 -4.48 8.80 -2.81
N LEU A 31 -4.25 8.11 -3.94
CA LEU A 31 -5.10 6.99 -4.35
C LEU A 31 -5.04 5.81 -3.37
N ALA A 32 -3.88 5.56 -2.75
CA ALA A 32 -3.73 4.56 -1.70
C ALA A 32 -4.63 4.84 -0.48
N SER A 33 -4.89 6.11 -0.17
CA SER A 33 -5.79 6.50 0.93
C SER A 33 -7.25 6.12 0.68
N PHE A 34 -7.66 6.04 -0.58
CA PHE A 34 -8.97 5.55 -0.98
C PHE A 34 -9.01 4.02 -1.10
N GLN A 35 -7.89 3.41 -1.47
CA GLN A 35 -7.79 1.96 -1.69
C GLN A 35 -7.65 1.16 -0.39
N TRP A 36 -6.95 1.69 0.61
CA TRP A 36 -6.71 1.03 1.88
C TRP A 36 -7.18 1.87 3.07
N PRO A 37 -7.75 1.24 4.11
CA PRO A 37 -8.11 1.97 5.32
C PRO A 37 -6.85 2.52 6.01
N ALA A 38 -6.99 3.62 6.74
CA ALA A 38 -5.89 4.30 7.45
C ALA A 38 -5.12 3.37 8.41
N SER A 39 -5.78 2.32 8.92
CA SER A 39 -5.17 1.27 9.73
C SER A 39 -4.08 0.46 8.99
N SER A 40 -4.08 0.47 7.66
CA SER A 40 -3.07 -0.22 6.84
C SER A 40 -1.77 0.57 6.71
N MET A 41 -1.68 1.78 7.29
CA MET A 41 -0.49 2.65 7.31
C MET A 41 0.42 2.50 6.08
N PHE A 42 -0.14 2.78 4.89
CA PHE A 42 0.62 2.64 3.66
C PHE A 42 1.84 3.58 3.66
N HIS A 43 2.96 3.06 3.18
CA HIS A 43 4.25 3.72 3.15
C HIS A 43 4.95 3.38 1.83
N SER A 44 5.79 4.28 1.32
CA SER A 44 6.64 4.06 0.15
C SER A 44 5.88 3.47 -1.06
N CYS A 45 5.05 4.29 -1.69
CA CYS A 45 4.37 3.93 -2.94
C CYS A 45 5.28 4.13 -4.15
N VAL A 46 5.27 3.15 -5.04
CA VAL A 46 5.93 3.17 -6.35
C VAL A 46 4.87 3.09 -7.43
N CYS A 47 5.00 3.93 -8.45
CA CYS A 47 4.15 3.90 -9.62
C CYS A 47 4.89 3.26 -10.79
N SER A 48 4.23 2.33 -11.48
CA SER A 48 4.72 1.71 -12.71
C SER A 48 3.71 1.92 -13.84
N ASP A 49 4.13 2.39 -15.00
CA ASP A 49 3.25 2.50 -16.17
C ASP A 49 2.79 1.09 -16.63
N ALA A 50 1.48 0.93 -16.78
CA ALA A 50 0.83 -0.34 -17.11
C ALA A 50 0.15 -0.31 -18.50
N GLY A 51 0.35 0.75 -19.26
CA GLY A 51 -0.18 0.92 -20.61
C GLY A 51 -0.54 2.38 -20.92
N GLU A 52 -1.18 2.60 -22.07
CA GLU A 52 -1.61 3.93 -22.49
C GLU A 52 -2.64 4.48 -21.48
N ASN A 53 -2.23 5.51 -20.74
CA ASN A 53 -3.03 6.16 -19.71
C ASN A 53 -3.48 5.22 -18.56
N LYS A 54 -2.63 4.25 -18.22
CA LYS A 54 -2.85 3.34 -17.07
C LYS A 54 -1.56 3.14 -16.30
N SER A 55 -1.70 2.99 -15.00
CA SER A 55 -0.58 2.75 -14.09
C SER A 55 -0.93 1.72 -13.03
N THR A 56 0.09 1.13 -12.45
CA THR A 56 0.00 0.25 -11.30
C THR A 56 0.74 0.90 -10.15
N CYS A 57 0.02 1.20 -9.09
CA CYS A 57 0.55 1.70 -7.85
C CYS A 57 0.85 0.52 -6.92
N THR A 58 2.07 0.42 -6.43
CA THR A 58 2.50 -0.58 -5.46
C THR A 58 3.01 0.12 -4.21
N CYS A 59 2.34 -0.06 -3.09
CA CYS A 59 2.70 0.54 -1.80
C CYS A 59 3.05 -0.54 -0.78
N GLN A 60 3.91 -0.21 0.18
CA GLN A 60 4.13 -1.06 1.35
C GLN A 60 3.03 -0.78 2.37
N ILE A 61 2.17 -1.75 2.64
CA ILE A 61 1.06 -1.62 3.58
C ILE A 61 1.29 -2.50 4.80
N VAL A 62 0.86 -2.04 5.97
CA VAL A 62 0.86 -2.85 7.18
C VAL A 62 -0.12 -4.00 7.01
N CYS A 63 0.39 -5.21 7.09
CA CYS A 63 -0.36 -6.45 7.03
C CYS A 63 -0.23 -7.17 8.38
N GLY A 64 -1.36 -7.36 9.06
CA GLY A 64 -1.42 -8.27 10.21
C GLY A 64 -1.05 -9.68 9.76
N CYS A 65 -0.19 -10.34 10.53
CA CYS A 65 0.32 -11.67 10.25
C CYS A 65 -0.84 -12.65 9.95
N CYS A 66 -0.86 -13.26 8.76
CA CYS A 66 -1.67 -14.45 8.49
C CYS A 66 -0.74 -15.65 8.39
N GLY A 67 -1.01 -16.60 9.28
CA GLY A 67 -0.42 -17.90 9.47
C GLY A 67 -1.16 -18.52 10.63
#